data_AF-A0A399PRT4-F1
#
_entry.id   AF-A0A399PRT4-F1
#
_cell.length_a   1.000
_cell.length_b   1.000
_cell.length_c   1.000
_cell.angle_alpha   90.00
_cell.angle_beta   90.00
_cell.angle_gamma   90.00
#
_symmetry.space_group_name_H-M   'P 1'
#
loop_
_entity.id
_entity.type
_entity.pdbx_description
1 polymer ?
#
loop_
_entity_poly.entity_id
_entity_poly.type
_entity_poly.pdbx_seq_one_letter_code
_entity_poly.pdbx_strand_id
1 'polypeptide(L)'
;PRHPLLGTGAVRVSRIHGGSDAATVADSCAITLERRFLPGQSTSDVEAELRAALDAVVARSPGMDAELAVLVARAAFEADVDGPLARAVLDSGARVTGSPVAHRGEPFWTDAGLVQEAGIPCILLGVTGGGAHADEEWAEVDSIRRLADVLEGAILDFCGTAGS
;
A
#
# COMPACT_ATOMS: atom_id res chain seq x y z
N PRO A 1 -13.57 7.94 -3.25
CA PRO A 1 -12.66 8.78 -4.06
C PRO A 1 -11.95 7.92 -5.12
N ARG A 2 -11.47 8.51 -6.22
CA ARG A 2 -10.67 7.80 -7.24
C ARG A 2 -9.27 8.45 -7.34
N HIS A 3 -8.25 7.65 -7.11
CA HIS A 3 -6.84 7.98 -7.28
C HIS A 3 -6.38 7.71 -8.73
N PRO A 4 -5.53 8.56 -9.34
CA PRO A 4 -5.10 8.38 -10.73
C PRO A 4 -4.41 7.05 -11.02
N LEU A 5 -3.60 6.55 -10.08
CA LEU A 5 -2.81 5.33 -10.25
C LEU A 5 -3.40 4.08 -9.59
N LEU A 6 -4.14 4.28 -8.49
CA LEU A 6 -4.64 3.18 -7.65
C LEU A 6 -6.11 2.91 -7.90
N GLY A 7 -6.80 3.76 -8.67
CA GLY A 7 -8.24 3.66 -8.84
C GLY A 7 -8.97 3.92 -7.52
N THR A 8 -9.68 2.93 -6.99
CA THR A 8 -10.44 3.07 -5.73
C THR A 8 -9.79 2.26 -4.61
N GLY A 9 -10.05 2.64 -3.36
CA GLY A 9 -9.72 1.79 -2.23
C GLY A 9 -10.41 0.43 -2.35
N ALA A 10 -9.79 -0.60 -1.77
CA ALA A 10 -10.31 -1.96 -1.77
C ALA A 10 -10.63 -2.41 -0.34
N VAL A 11 -11.70 -3.19 -0.19
CA VAL A 11 -12.06 -3.90 1.04
C VAL A 11 -11.94 -5.38 0.78
N ARG A 12 -11.27 -6.10 1.67
CA ARG A 12 -11.18 -7.57 1.67
C ARG A 12 -11.60 -8.09 3.04
N VAL A 13 -12.38 -9.17 3.05
CA VAL A 13 -12.59 -9.96 4.26
C VAL A 13 -11.43 -10.94 4.39
N SER A 14 -10.63 -10.79 5.46
CA SER A 14 -9.47 -11.65 5.70
C SER A 14 -9.79 -12.83 6.63
N ARG A 15 -10.79 -12.67 7.52
CA ARG A 15 -11.22 -13.71 8.44
C ARG A 15 -12.70 -13.56 8.77
N ILE A 16 -13.39 -14.69 8.91
CA ILE A 16 -14.74 -14.78 9.46
C ILE A 16 -14.74 -15.87 10.53
N HIS A 17 -15.37 -15.62 11.67
CA HIS A 17 -15.54 -16.61 12.73
C HIS A 17 -16.87 -16.36 13.45
N GLY A 18 -17.69 -17.40 13.63
CA GLY A 18 -18.97 -17.29 14.34
C GLY A 18 -19.61 -18.65 14.58
N GLY A 19 -20.49 -18.70 15.58
CA GLY A 19 -21.14 -19.92 16.04
C GLY A 19 -20.23 -20.86 16.84
N SER A 20 -20.86 -21.79 17.55
CA SER A 20 -20.20 -22.75 18.45
C SER A 20 -20.41 -24.20 18.02
N ASP A 21 -21.53 -24.53 17.38
CA ASP A 21 -21.87 -25.87 16.89
C ASP A 21 -22.85 -25.82 15.70
N ALA A 22 -23.10 -26.97 15.07
CA ALA A 22 -23.86 -27.08 13.83
C ALA A 22 -25.40 -27.07 14.01
N ALA A 23 -25.91 -27.28 15.22
CA ALA A 23 -27.34 -27.37 15.52
C ALA A 23 -27.90 -26.11 16.22
N THR A 24 -27.04 -25.17 16.58
CA THR A 24 -27.39 -23.93 17.26
C THR A 24 -27.25 -22.72 16.33
N VAL A 25 -28.23 -21.80 16.36
CA VAL A 25 -28.11 -20.51 15.69
C VAL A 25 -26.97 -19.72 16.36
N ALA A 26 -26.00 -19.26 15.58
CA ALA A 26 -24.88 -18.48 16.09
C ALA A 26 -25.36 -17.21 16.80
N ASP A 27 -24.88 -16.99 18.02
CA ASP A 27 -25.17 -15.80 18.83
C ASP A 27 -24.32 -14.59 18.41
N SER A 28 -23.19 -14.83 17.75
CA SER A 28 -22.21 -13.82 17.38
C SER A 28 -21.38 -14.24 16.16
N CYS A 29 -20.84 -13.23 15.47
CA CYS A 29 -19.89 -13.39 14.37
C CYS A 29 -18.90 -12.22 14.38
N ALA A 30 -17.62 -12.52 14.20
CA ALA A 30 -16.56 -11.55 14.01
C ALA A 30 -16.03 -11.63 12.58
N ILE A 31 -15.98 -10.46 11.92
CA ILE A 31 -15.44 -10.31 10.57
C ILE A 31 -14.22 -9.39 10.67
N THR A 32 -13.05 -9.88 10.23
CA THR A 32 -11.86 -9.05 10.07
C THR A 32 -11.77 -8.56 8.63
N LEU A 33 -11.66 -7.24 8.48
CA LEU A 33 -11.55 -6.56 7.20
C LEU A 33 -10.15 -5.96 7.04
N GLU A 34 -9.59 -6.09 5.85
CA GLU A 34 -8.49 -5.25 5.38
C GLU A 34 -9.10 -4.16 4.49
N ARG A 35 -8.93 -2.89 4.89
CA ARG A 35 -9.29 -1.74 4.07
C ARG A 35 -8.03 -0.98 3.67
N ARG A 36 -7.77 -0.95 2.36
CA ARG A 36 -6.67 -0.19 1.78
C ARG A 36 -7.03 1.28 1.63
N PHE A 37 -6.14 2.13 2.13
CA PHE A 37 -6.26 3.57 2.07
C PHE A 37 -5.77 4.04 0.70
N LEU A 38 -6.34 5.15 0.23
CA LEU A 38 -5.75 5.94 -0.85
C LEU A 38 -4.96 7.11 -0.25
N PRO A 39 -3.94 7.63 -0.96
CA PRO A 39 -3.29 8.88 -0.57
C PRO A 39 -4.32 9.99 -0.29
N GLY A 40 -4.08 10.72 0.80
CA GLY A 40 -4.97 11.78 1.30
C GLY A 40 -6.13 11.31 2.19
N GLN A 41 -6.35 10.00 2.38
CA GLN A 41 -7.34 9.52 3.35
C GLN A 41 -6.76 9.42 4.76
N SER A 42 -7.50 9.92 5.73
CA SER A 42 -7.21 9.70 7.15
C SER A 42 -7.86 8.41 7.66
N THR A 43 -7.37 7.91 8.80
CA THR A 43 -8.00 6.79 9.51
C THR A 43 -9.45 7.08 9.86
N SER A 44 -9.75 8.32 10.27
CA SER A 44 -11.12 8.74 10.60
C SER A 44 -12.05 8.71 9.39
N ASP A 45 -11.57 9.08 8.20
CA ASP A 45 -12.40 9.03 6.98
C ASP A 45 -12.80 7.59 6.66
N VAL A 46 -11.83 6.68 6.76
CA VAL A 46 -12.03 5.26 6.48
C VAL A 46 -12.91 4.61 7.55
N GLU A 47 -12.70 4.94 8.83
CA GLU A 47 -13.55 4.43 9.91
C GLU A 47 -14.99 4.91 9.76
N ALA A 48 -15.21 6.19 9.46
CA ALA A 48 -16.54 6.73 9.23
C ALA A 48 -17.26 6.03 8.07
N GLU A 49 -16.54 5.72 6.98
CA GLU A 49 -17.09 4.97 5.85
C GLU A 49 -17.54 3.55 6.26
N LEU A 50 -16.69 2.83 7.00
CA LEU A 50 -17.00 1.48 7.47
C LEU A 50 -18.12 1.48 8.51
N ARG A 51 -18.15 2.50 9.40
CA ARG A 51 -19.22 2.69 10.39
C ARG A 51 -20.55 2.90 9.70
N ALA A 52 -20.62 3.79 8.72
CA ALA A 52 -21.85 4.04 7.96
C ALA A 52 -22.37 2.77 7.25
N ALA A 53 -21.47 1.93 6.72
CA ALA A 53 -21.83 0.66 6.13
C ALA A 53 -22.39 -0.33 7.18
N LEU A 54 -21.78 -0.40 8.37
CA LEU A 54 -22.23 -1.24 9.48
C LEU A 54 -23.60 -0.78 10.00
N ASP A 55 -23.79 0.51 10.22
CA ASP A 55 -25.03 1.09 10.70
C ASP A 55 -26.19 0.78 9.75
N ALA A 56 -25.94 0.82 8.43
CA ALA A 56 -26.93 0.44 7.43
C ALA A 56 -27.33 -1.05 7.53
N VAL A 57 -26.41 -1.94 7.92
CA VAL A 57 -26.71 -3.38 8.14
C VAL A 57 -27.52 -3.56 9.42
N VAL A 58 -27.14 -2.89 10.51
CA VAL A 58 -27.85 -2.88 11.80
C VAL A 58 -29.30 -2.41 11.61
N ALA A 59 -29.51 -1.31 10.89
CA ALA A 59 -30.84 -0.76 10.63
C ALA A 59 -31.81 -1.74 9.93
N ARG A 60 -31.29 -2.73 9.20
CA ARG A 60 -32.09 -3.76 8.51
C ARG A 60 -32.23 -5.05 9.31
N SER A 61 -31.60 -5.16 10.48
CA SER A 61 -31.48 -6.40 11.26
C SER A 61 -31.94 -6.16 12.71
N PRO A 62 -33.27 -6.17 12.98
CA PRO A 62 -33.79 -5.90 14.32
C PRO A 62 -33.20 -6.83 15.38
N GLY A 63 -32.70 -6.26 16.48
CA GLY A 63 -32.10 -7.00 17.58
C GLY A 63 -30.63 -7.39 17.39
N MET A 64 -29.99 -6.93 16.30
CA MET A 64 -28.54 -7.08 16.12
C MET A 64 -27.79 -5.88 16.72
N ASP A 65 -26.86 -6.17 17.62
CA ASP A 65 -25.85 -5.21 18.07
C ASP A 65 -24.56 -5.41 17.27
N ALA A 66 -23.81 -4.33 17.03
CA ALA A 66 -22.55 -4.41 16.32
C ALA A 66 -21.51 -3.41 16.84
N GLU A 67 -20.25 -3.85 16.83
CA GLU A 67 -19.08 -3.04 17.16
C GLU A 67 -18.11 -3.04 15.97
N LEU A 68 -17.50 -1.89 15.71
CA LEU A 68 -16.36 -1.76 14.80
C LEU A 68 -15.17 -1.26 15.61
N ALA A 69 -14.08 -2.02 15.56
CA ALA A 69 -12.81 -1.71 16.22
C ALA A 69 -11.68 -1.66 15.19
N VAL A 70 -10.84 -0.63 15.28
CA VAL A 70 -9.65 -0.49 14.43
C VAL A 70 -8.51 -1.31 15.05
N LEU A 71 -8.02 -2.32 14.33
CA LEU A 71 -6.91 -3.15 14.80
C LEU A 71 -5.56 -2.46 14.58
N VAL A 72 -5.31 -2.05 13.33
CA VAL A 72 -4.10 -1.34 12.90
C VAL A 72 -4.52 -0.39 11.77
N ALA A 73 -3.99 0.83 11.79
CA ALA A 73 -4.11 1.79 10.70
C ALA A 73 -2.73 2.31 10.31
N ARG A 74 -2.50 2.45 9.00
CA ARG A 74 -1.29 3.01 8.41
C ARG A 74 -1.70 3.88 7.22
N ALA A 75 -1.11 5.06 7.10
CA ALA A 75 -1.38 5.93 5.97
C ALA A 75 -0.87 5.31 4.65
N ALA A 76 -1.50 5.71 3.54
CA ALA A 76 -1.00 5.42 2.21
C ALA A 76 0.23 6.30 1.91
N PHE A 77 1.19 5.72 1.19
CA PHE A 77 2.39 6.41 0.71
C PHE A 77 2.15 7.01 -0.68
N GLU A 78 2.68 8.22 -0.93
CA GLU A 78 2.72 8.82 -2.25
C GLU A 78 4.04 9.59 -2.42
N ALA A 79 4.87 9.11 -3.35
CA ALA A 79 6.17 9.70 -3.62
C ALA A 79 6.04 11.08 -4.28
N ASP A 80 6.92 12.02 -3.90
CA ASP A 80 7.15 13.24 -4.66
C ASP A 80 7.96 12.92 -5.92
N VAL A 81 7.25 12.63 -7.01
CA VAL A 81 7.86 12.25 -8.30
C VAL A 81 8.59 13.41 -9.00
N ASP A 82 8.32 14.64 -8.59
CA ASP A 82 8.98 15.84 -9.11
C ASP A 82 10.18 16.25 -8.25
N GLY A 83 10.39 15.60 -7.10
CA GLY A 83 11.46 15.90 -6.16
C GLY A 83 12.86 15.49 -6.66
N PRO A 84 13.93 16.05 -6.05
CA PRO A 84 15.30 15.77 -6.47
C PRO A 84 15.69 14.29 -6.36
N LEU A 85 15.18 13.58 -5.34
CA LEU A 85 15.41 12.15 -5.16
C LEU A 85 14.79 11.33 -6.31
N ALA A 86 13.54 11.62 -6.65
CA ALA A 86 12.84 10.93 -7.73
C ALA A 86 13.53 11.17 -9.08
N ARG A 87 13.94 12.41 -9.38
CA ARG A 87 14.68 12.74 -10.61
C ARG A 87 15.98 11.95 -10.74
N ALA A 88 16.81 11.93 -9.70
CA ALA A 88 18.06 11.17 -9.71
C ALA A 88 17.83 9.68 -10.03
N VAL A 89 16.76 9.09 -9.48
CA VAL A 89 16.43 7.68 -9.72
C VAL A 89 15.83 7.45 -11.10
N LEU A 90 14.95 8.33 -11.57
CA LEU A 90 14.36 8.23 -12.91
C LEU A 90 15.42 8.40 -14.00
N ASP A 91 16.35 9.34 -13.83
CA ASP A 91 17.44 9.60 -14.77
C ASP A 91 18.46 8.44 -14.80
N SER A 92 18.89 7.95 -13.63
CA SER A 92 19.75 6.76 -13.54
C SER A 92 19.06 5.52 -14.11
N GLY A 93 17.78 5.35 -13.78
CA GLY A 93 16.89 4.35 -14.35
C GLY A 93 16.92 4.36 -15.87
N ALA A 94 16.67 5.52 -16.48
CA ALA A 94 16.63 5.67 -17.93
C ALA A 94 17.98 5.38 -18.61
N ARG A 95 19.10 5.74 -17.97
CA ARG A 95 20.44 5.40 -18.48
C ARG A 95 20.70 3.89 -18.48
N VAL A 96 20.32 3.19 -17.41
CA VAL A 96 20.55 1.74 -17.26
C VAL A 96 19.61 0.92 -18.13
N THR A 97 18.34 1.31 -18.26
CA THR A 97 17.33 0.55 -19.04
C THR A 97 17.25 0.99 -20.50
N GLY A 98 17.87 2.11 -20.88
CA GLY A 98 17.78 2.70 -22.21
C GLY A 98 16.42 3.29 -22.55
N SER A 99 15.52 3.47 -21.57
CA SER A 99 14.15 3.97 -21.78
C SER A 99 13.58 4.63 -20.51
N PRO A 100 12.62 5.56 -20.62
CA PRO A 100 12.01 6.18 -19.45
C PRO A 100 11.42 5.13 -18.49
N VAL A 101 11.73 5.26 -17.19
CA VAL A 101 11.14 4.41 -16.15
C VAL A 101 9.71 4.87 -15.87
N ALA A 102 8.76 3.95 -15.97
CA ALA A 102 7.36 4.25 -15.65
C ALA A 102 7.16 4.36 -14.14
N HIS A 103 6.49 5.42 -13.70
CA HIS A 103 5.92 5.47 -12.36
C HIS A 103 4.58 4.71 -12.34
N ARG A 104 4.29 4.03 -11.24
CA ARG A 104 3.03 3.28 -11.08
C ARG A 104 2.60 3.26 -9.62
N GLY A 105 1.30 3.10 -9.40
CA GLY A 105 0.74 2.83 -8.08
C GLY A 105 0.71 1.32 -7.84
N GLU A 106 1.08 0.91 -6.64
CA GLU A 106 1.00 -0.48 -6.20
C GLU A 106 -0.04 -0.62 -5.09
N PRO A 107 -0.97 -1.59 -5.16
CA PRO A 107 -2.05 -1.70 -4.21
C PRO A 107 -1.63 -2.44 -2.92
N PHE A 108 -0.39 -2.29 -2.46
CA PHE A 108 0.13 -2.86 -1.23
C PHE A 108 0.80 -1.80 -0.37
N TRP A 109 0.99 -2.10 0.91
CA TRP A 109 1.64 -1.20 1.87
C TRP A 109 3.11 -1.60 2.07
N THR A 110 3.98 -0.61 2.25
CA THR A 110 5.39 -0.78 2.64
C THR A 110 5.74 0.22 3.75
N ASP A 111 6.91 0.05 4.34
CA ASP A 111 7.50 0.95 5.34
C ASP A 111 7.76 2.38 4.83
N ALA A 112 7.75 2.62 3.52
CA ALA A 112 7.87 3.96 2.95
C ALA A 112 6.81 4.95 3.48
N GLY A 113 5.63 4.46 3.86
CA GLY A 113 4.62 5.28 4.54
C GLY A 113 5.13 5.86 5.86
N LEU A 114 5.86 5.06 6.66
CA LEU A 114 6.44 5.51 7.93
C LEU A 114 7.61 6.49 7.71
N VAL A 115 8.42 6.25 6.67
CA VAL A 115 9.53 7.13 6.29
C VAL A 115 8.99 8.50 5.85
N GLN A 116 7.92 8.52 5.06
CA GLN A 116 7.25 9.74 4.64
C GLN A 116 6.59 10.47 5.83
N GLU A 117 5.94 9.75 6.75
CA GLU A 117 5.38 10.33 7.99
C GLU A 117 6.46 11.00 8.86
N ALA A 118 7.69 10.49 8.84
CA ALA A 118 8.85 11.11 9.50
C ALA A 118 9.39 12.35 8.77
N GLY A 119 8.83 12.74 7.62
CA GLY A 119 9.24 13.89 6.83
C GLY A 119 10.48 13.64 5.96
N ILE A 120 10.86 12.37 5.74
CA ILE A 120 12.03 12.00 4.94
C ILE A 120 11.57 11.71 3.50
N PRO A 121 12.12 12.39 2.48
CA PRO A 121 11.85 12.06 1.08
C PRO A 121 12.15 10.59 0.79
N CYS A 122 11.18 9.88 0.24
CA CYS A 122 11.26 8.45 -0.01
C CYS A 122 10.64 8.13 -1.37
N ILE A 123 11.16 7.09 -2.02
CA ILE A 123 10.63 6.50 -3.24
C ILE A 123 10.71 4.99 -3.11
N LEU A 124 9.82 4.29 -3.80
CA LEU A 124 9.86 2.83 -3.91
C LEU A 124 10.41 2.44 -5.28
N LEU A 125 11.45 1.61 -5.27
CA LEU A 125 12.07 1.03 -6.44
C LEU A 125 12.38 -0.43 -6.14
N GLY A 126 12.20 -1.31 -7.13
CA GLY A 126 12.40 -2.74 -6.95
C GLY A 126 12.74 -3.45 -8.25
N VAL A 127 12.87 -4.76 -8.14
CA VAL A 127 13.21 -5.64 -9.26
C VAL A 127 11.96 -6.10 -10.01
N THR A 128 12.15 -6.57 -11.24
CA THR A 128 11.20 -7.45 -11.90
C THR A 128 11.17 -8.79 -11.16
N GLY A 129 9.98 -9.19 -10.75
CA GLY A 129 9.74 -10.42 -10.02
C GLY A 129 8.25 -10.66 -9.84
N GLY A 130 7.90 -11.68 -9.08
CA GLY A 130 6.51 -12.03 -8.83
C GLY A 130 6.34 -13.01 -7.68
N GLY A 131 5.08 -13.22 -7.30
CA GLY A 131 4.74 -14.22 -6.30
C GLY A 131 5.06 -13.83 -4.86
N ALA A 132 5.13 -12.53 -4.53
CA ALA A 132 5.21 -12.11 -3.14
C ALA A 132 4.06 -12.72 -2.33
N HIS A 133 4.39 -13.47 -1.28
CA HIS A 133 3.45 -14.27 -0.46
C HIS A 133 2.75 -15.43 -1.20
N ALA A 134 3.32 -15.92 -2.30
CA ALA A 134 2.86 -17.15 -2.98
C ALA A 134 3.85 -18.30 -2.75
N ASP A 135 3.44 -19.52 -3.09
CA ASP A 135 4.30 -20.71 -2.97
C ASP A 135 5.57 -20.61 -3.82
N GLU A 136 5.47 -19.93 -4.97
CA GLU A 136 6.59 -19.62 -5.85
C GLU A 136 6.80 -18.11 -5.92
N GLU A 137 7.81 -17.65 -5.19
CA GLU A 137 8.30 -16.27 -5.20
C GLU A 137 9.63 -16.20 -5.98
N TRP A 138 9.77 -15.22 -6.87
CA TRP A 138 10.93 -15.12 -7.75
C TRP A 138 11.27 -13.68 -8.14
N ALA A 139 12.52 -13.48 -8.57
CA ALA A 139 13.02 -12.25 -9.15
C ALA A 139 13.97 -12.53 -10.32
N GLU A 140 13.98 -11.67 -11.33
CA GLU A 140 14.94 -11.79 -12.44
C GLU A 140 16.34 -11.40 -11.99
N VAL A 141 17.31 -12.29 -12.18
CA VAL A 141 18.72 -12.02 -11.86
C VAL A 141 19.25 -10.78 -12.58
N ASP A 142 18.90 -10.59 -13.85
CA ASP A 142 19.33 -9.41 -14.59
C ASP A 142 18.63 -8.13 -14.12
N SER A 143 17.41 -8.21 -13.60
CA SER A 143 16.77 -7.06 -12.97
C SER A 143 17.40 -6.69 -11.63
N ILE A 144 17.92 -7.66 -10.88
CA ILE A 144 18.69 -7.38 -9.66
C ILE A 144 19.96 -6.60 -10.01
N ARG A 145 20.68 -7.02 -11.04
CA ARG A 145 21.89 -6.32 -11.52
C ARG A 145 21.58 -4.90 -11.98
N ARG A 146 20.55 -4.74 -12.84
CA ARG A 146 20.10 -3.41 -13.28
C ARG A 146 19.69 -2.53 -12.10
N LEU A 147 18.98 -3.08 -11.11
CA LEU A 147 18.60 -2.31 -9.93
C LEU A 147 19.83 -1.80 -9.16
N ALA A 148 20.86 -2.62 -9.02
CA ALA A 148 22.11 -2.20 -8.39
C ALA A 148 22.78 -1.04 -9.16
N ASP A 149 22.87 -1.14 -10.49
CA ASP A 149 23.42 -0.08 -11.34
C ASP A 149 22.59 1.22 -11.24
N VAL A 150 21.25 1.10 -11.17
CA VAL A 150 20.36 2.26 -11.00
C VAL A 150 20.60 2.94 -9.66
N LEU A 151 20.69 2.17 -8.58
CA LEU A 151 20.95 2.67 -7.24
C LEU A 151 22.30 3.37 -7.17
N GLU A 152 23.36 2.79 -7.75
CA GLU A 152 24.69 3.41 -7.79
C GLU A 152 24.65 4.76 -8.51
N GLY A 153 24.11 4.81 -9.73
CA GLY A 153 24.02 6.06 -10.49
C GLY A 153 23.15 7.12 -9.80
N ALA A 154 22.05 6.70 -9.17
CA ALA A 154 21.19 7.60 -8.41
C ALA A 154 21.90 8.19 -7.18
N ILE A 155 22.66 7.38 -6.44
CA ILE A 155 23.46 7.83 -5.30
C ILE A 155 24.51 8.85 -5.76
N LEU A 156 25.20 8.58 -6.87
CA LEU A 156 26.19 9.50 -7.44
C LEU A 156 25.56 10.82 -7.89
N ASP A 157 24.41 10.79 -8.57
CA ASP A 157 23.73 12.00 -9.02
C ASP A 157 23.19 12.83 -7.83
N PHE A 158 22.59 12.17 -6.84
CA PHE A 158 21.95 12.83 -5.71
C PHE A 158 22.94 13.34 -4.66
N CYS A 159 23.97 12.55 -4.33
CA CYS A 159 24.95 12.89 -3.30
C CYS A 159 26.24 13.50 -3.86
N GLY A 160 26.64 13.13 -5.08
CA GLY A 160 27.89 13.55 -5.71
C GLY A 160 27.89 14.99 -6.23
N THR A 161 26.73 15.65 -6.24
CA THR A 161 26.58 17.07 -6.60
C THR A 161 26.84 18.04 -5.44
N ALA A 162 27.23 17.56 -4.25
CA ALA A 162 27.61 18.41 -3.11
C ALA A 162 28.98 19.12 -3.25
N GLY A 163 29.47 19.32 -4.48
CA GLY A 163 30.78 19.90 -4.76
C GLY A 163 30.83 20.68 -6.07
N SER A 164 30.12 21.81 -6.13
CA SER A 164 30.40 22.92 -7.06
C SER A 164 29.89 24.23 -6.50
#